data_AF-A0A1T5BIK0-F1
#
_entry.id   AF-A0A1T5BIK0-F1
#
_cell.length_a   1.000
_cell.length_b   1.000
_cell.length_c   1.000
_cell.angle_alpha   90.00
_cell.angle_beta   90.00
_cell.angle_gamma   90.00
#
_symmetry.space_group_name_H-M   'P 1'
#
loop_
_entity.id
_entity.type
_entity.pdbx_description
1 polymer ?
#
loop_
_entity_poly.entity_id
_entity_poly.type
_entity_poly.pdbx_seq_one_letter_code
_entity_poly.pdbx_strand_id
1 'polypeptide(L)'
;MQYLPNIIFVLLLIVGVGFFVKNISKLKRNIFLGKESSINDNKSQRWKNMAKIALGQSKMVVRPIAGFLHIIVYVGFVIINIEVLEIILDGIFGTHRMFSVLGGLYSFLIASFEVLALLVIIAVVVFWIRRNVIRLKRFFKPEMTGWPKNDGNLILYIELVLMFLFLTMNAVDYQLQQMGAEHYAKAGSFPISSFIAPLFENLSISTLIVIERTAWWLHIAGILFFLNYLYYSKHLHILLAFPNTYYGKLTPKGQFKNLQSVTDEVRMMMDPDADPYAEPAEDAAVPDKFGASDVQDLSWVQLLNAYTCTECGRCTSECPANQTGKKLSPRKIMMDTRDRLEEVGKNIDENNGEFKDDGKQLLNDYISPEELWACTSCNACVEACPISIDPLSIIMDMRQYLVMEQSAAPTDLNNMMGNIENNGAPWPFNQMDRLNWSKES
;
A
#
# COMPACT_ATOMS: atom_id res chain seq x y z
N MET A 1 6.98 25.62 -36.00
CA MET A 1 6.32 24.30 -36.13
C MET A 1 7.25 23.14 -35.76
N GLN A 2 8.57 23.23 -35.98
CA GLN A 2 9.53 22.12 -35.72
C GLN A 2 9.65 21.70 -34.24
N TYR A 3 9.40 22.60 -33.29
CA TYR A 3 9.45 22.31 -31.84
C TYR A 3 8.07 22.12 -31.20
N LEU A 4 6.98 22.16 -31.98
CA LEU A 4 5.62 22.05 -31.43
C LEU A 4 5.40 20.73 -30.66
N PRO A 5 5.83 19.54 -31.17
CA PRO A 5 5.71 18.28 -30.42
C PRO A 5 6.48 18.30 -29.10
N ASN A 6 7.69 18.85 -29.09
CA ASN A 6 8.51 18.98 -27.88
C ASN A 6 7.86 19.89 -26.83
N ILE A 7 7.32 21.03 -27.26
CA ILE A 7 6.61 21.96 -26.36
C ILE A 7 5.39 21.26 -25.75
N ILE A 8 4.58 20.57 -26.56
CA ILE A 8 3.44 19.79 -26.08
C ILE A 8 3.89 18.71 -25.09
N PHE A 9 4.98 18.00 -25.41
CA PHE A 9 5.54 16.96 -24.55
C PHE A 9 5.95 17.51 -23.18
N VAL A 10 6.72 18.60 -23.17
CA VAL A 10 7.20 19.24 -21.94
C VAL A 10 6.04 19.77 -21.11
N LEU A 11 5.02 20.38 -21.73
CA LEU A 11 3.81 20.81 -21.03
C LEU A 11 3.07 19.63 -20.40
N LEU A 12 2.89 18.54 -21.14
CA LEU A 12 2.26 17.32 -20.63
C LEU A 12 3.04 16.74 -19.44
N LEU A 13 4.38 16.71 -19.52
CA LEU A 13 5.26 16.25 -18.46
C LEU A 13 5.16 17.14 -17.21
N ILE A 14 5.22 18.46 -17.37
CA ILE A 14 5.11 19.41 -16.25
C ILE A 14 3.74 19.29 -15.56
N VAL A 15 2.66 19.23 -16.33
CA VAL A 15 1.30 19.09 -15.77
C VAL A 15 1.14 17.74 -15.09
N GLY A 16 1.57 16.66 -15.73
CA GLY A 16 1.46 15.30 -15.20
C GLY A 16 2.26 15.11 -13.91
N VAL A 17 3.52 15.55 -13.87
CA VAL A 17 4.38 15.46 -12.68
C VAL A 17 3.94 16.46 -11.61
N GLY A 18 3.55 17.68 -11.99
CA GLY A 18 3.07 18.70 -11.05
C GLY A 18 1.82 18.28 -10.30
N PHE A 19 0.86 17.66 -11.00
CA PHE A 19 -0.35 17.09 -10.37
C PHE A 19 0.01 15.94 -9.41
N PHE A 20 0.96 15.08 -9.80
CA PHE A 20 1.41 13.98 -8.97
C PHE A 20 2.08 14.48 -7.68
N VAL A 21 2.97 15.47 -7.76
CA VAL A 21 3.63 16.08 -6.60
C VAL A 21 2.59 16.67 -5.64
N LYS A 22 1.58 17.39 -6.16
CA LYS A 22 0.48 17.92 -5.34
C LYS A 22 -0.27 16.82 -4.59
N ASN A 23 -0.58 15.72 -5.25
CA ASN A 23 -1.27 14.58 -4.64
C ASN A 23 -0.41 13.89 -3.56
N ILE A 24 0.89 13.72 -3.81
CA ILE A 24 1.82 13.18 -2.79
C ILE A 24 1.96 14.12 -1.58
N SER A 25 1.92 15.45 -1.78
CA SER A 25 1.91 16.40 -0.66
C SER A 25 0.66 16.25 0.22
N LYS A 26 -0.52 16.03 -0.39
CA LYS A 26 -1.76 15.74 0.35
C LYS A 26 -1.69 14.40 1.09
N LEU A 27 -1.20 13.35 0.43
CA LEU A 27 -0.98 12.05 1.04
C LEU A 27 -0.09 12.17 2.27
N LYS A 28 1.04 12.87 2.13
CA LYS A 28 1.98 13.11 3.23
C LYS A 28 1.29 13.84 4.38
N ARG A 29 0.60 14.95 4.11
CA ARG A 29 -0.17 15.67 5.14
C ARG A 29 -1.11 14.73 5.88
N ASN A 30 -1.92 13.95 5.15
CA ASN A 30 -2.90 13.06 5.75
C ASN A 30 -2.24 11.97 6.62
N ILE A 31 -1.13 11.38 6.19
CA ILE A 31 -0.36 10.42 7.01
C ILE A 31 0.13 11.06 8.32
N PHE A 32 0.56 12.33 8.27
CA PHE A 32 1.05 13.06 9.44
C PHE A 32 -0.04 13.77 10.26
N LEU A 33 -1.33 13.51 9.99
CA LEU A 33 -2.42 13.91 10.90
C LEU A 33 -2.47 13.04 12.16
N GLY A 34 -1.88 11.86 12.11
CA GLY A 34 -1.83 10.95 13.25
C GLY A 34 -0.83 11.41 14.31
N LYS A 35 -1.02 10.94 15.54
CA LYS A 35 -0.15 11.20 16.68
C LYS A 35 1.31 10.88 16.37
N GLU A 36 2.21 11.65 16.99
CA GLU A 36 3.64 11.45 16.85
C GLU A 36 4.05 10.05 17.32
N SER A 37 5.01 9.46 16.61
CA SER A 37 5.58 8.16 16.96
C SER A 37 7.07 8.17 16.69
N SER A 38 7.86 8.09 17.74
CA SER A 38 9.32 8.13 17.67
C SER A 38 9.89 6.78 17.22
N ILE A 39 9.95 6.55 15.90
CA ILE A 39 10.61 5.39 15.31
C ILE A 39 11.99 5.80 14.77
N ASN A 40 12.99 5.83 15.66
CA ASN A 40 14.38 6.18 15.34
C ASN A 40 15.40 5.12 15.82
N ASP A 41 14.90 3.97 16.26
CA ASP A 41 15.69 2.85 16.76
C ASP A 41 16.31 2.01 15.63
N ASN A 42 17.46 1.41 15.92
CA ASN A 42 18.14 0.38 15.13
C ASN A 42 18.05 0.54 13.59
N LYS A 43 18.49 1.70 13.08
CA LYS A 43 18.42 2.08 11.65
C LYS A 43 18.98 1.02 10.70
N SER A 44 20.08 0.36 11.09
CA SER A 44 20.71 -0.70 10.30
C SER A 44 19.75 -1.87 10.06
N GLN A 45 19.09 -2.35 11.12
CA GLN A 45 18.11 -3.43 10.99
C GLN A 45 16.89 -3.02 10.16
N ARG A 46 16.43 -1.77 10.26
CA ARG A 46 15.30 -1.25 9.47
C ARG A 46 15.60 -1.21 7.98
N TRP A 47 16.76 -0.70 7.59
CA TRP A 47 17.23 -0.76 6.20
C TRP A 47 17.36 -2.19 5.69
N LYS A 48 17.91 -3.09 6.52
CA LYS A 48 18.03 -4.51 6.17
C LYS A 48 16.67 -5.17 5.97
N ASN A 49 15.68 -4.84 6.81
CA ASN A 49 14.30 -5.33 6.67
C ASN A 49 13.63 -4.80 5.41
N MET A 50 13.75 -3.50 5.15
CA MET A 50 13.20 -2.87 3.94
C MET A 50 13.81 -3.48 2.68
N ALA A 51 15.14 -3.61 2.60
CA ALA A 51 15.81 -4.25 1.48
C ALA A 51 15.38 -5.72 1.32
N LYS A 52 15.29 -6.49 2.40
CA LYS A 52 14.87 -7.90 2.34
C LYS A 52 13.42 -8.08 1.89
N ILE A 53 12.53 -7.16 2.25
CA ILE A 53 11.08 -7.30 2.02
C ILE A 53 10.67 -6.60 0.72
N ALA A 54 10.96 -5.31 0.58
CA ALA A 54 10.55 -4.49 -0.56
C ALA A 54 11.38 -4.81 -1.82
N LEU A 55 12.71 -4.81 -1.73
CA LEU A 55 13.57 -5.13 -2.88
C LEU A 55 13.68 -6.64 -3.11
N GLY A 56 13.88 -7.40 -2.04
CA GLY A 56 14.10 -8.86 -2.09
C GLY A 56 12.83 -9.70 -2.20
N GLN A 57 11.63 -9.11 -2.12
CA GLN A 57 10.33 -9.78 -2.29
C GLN A 57 10.12 -11.01 -1.37
N SER A 58 10.86 -11.12 -0.26
CA SER A 58 10.95 -12.34 0.55
C SER A 58 9.62 -12.82 1.14
N LYS A 59 8.70 -11.90 1.44
CA LYS A 59 7.35 -12.27 1.92
C LYS A 59 6.36 -12.58 0.80
N MET A 60 6.61 -12.14 -0.43
CA MET A 60 5.70 -12.37 -1.57
C MET A 60 5.81 -13.80 -2.08
N VAL A 61 7.02 -14.38 -2.08
CA VAL A 61 7.29 -15.74 -2.56
C VAL A 61 6.70 -16.86 -1.69
N VAL A 62 6.24 -16.54 -0.47
CA VAL A 62 5.53 -17.48 0.42
C VAL A 62 4.33 -18.13 -0.27
N ARG A 63 3.69 -17.43 -1.23
CA ARG A 63 2.70 -18.04 -2.13
C ARG A 63 3.31 -18.15 -3.54
N PRO A 64 3.89 -19.31 -3.91
CA PRO A 64 4.84 -19.42 -5.03
C PRO A 64 4.28 -18.93 -6.36
N ILE A 65 3.05 -19.32 -6.72
CA ILE A 65 2.43 -18.90 -7.98
C ILE A 65 2.23 -17.38 -8.04
N ALA A 66 1.75 -16.75 -6.96
CA ALA A 66 1.55 -15.31 -6.93
C ALA A 66 2.88 -14.55 -6.84
N GLY A 67 3.84 -15.07 -6.07
CA GLY A 67 5.17 -14.49 -5.93
C GLY A 67 5.95 -14.51 -7.23
N PHE A 68 5.94 -15.63 -7.96
CA PHE A 68 6.63 -15.75 -9.25
C PHE A 68 6.10 -14.75 -10.28
N LEU A 69 4.77 -14.70 -10.47
CA LEU A 69 4.14 -13.74 -11.39
C LEU A 69 4.43 -12.29 -10.98
N HIS A 70 4.42 -11.99 -9.68
CA HIS A 70 4.71 -10.65 -9.19
C HIS A 70 6.18 -10.27 -9.39
N ILE A 71 7.12 -11.21 -9.26
CA ILE A 71 8.54 -10.97 -9.54
C ILE A 71 8.74 -10.62 -11.02
N ILE A 72 8.05 -11.30 -11.94
CA ILE A 72 8.09 -10.93 -13.36
C ILE A 72 7.65 -9.48 -13.56
N VAL A 73 6.50 -9.11 -12.99
CA VAL A 73 5.97 -7.73 -13.08
C VAL A 73 6.92 -6.72 -12.43
N TYR A 74 7.49 -7.05 -11.26
CA TYR A 74 8.42 -6.19 -10.54
C TYR A 74 9.73 -5.97 -11.31
N VAL A 75 10.35 -7.05 -11.81
CA VAL A 75 11.58 -6.97 -12.61
C VAL A 75 11.33 -6.24 -13.92
N GLY A 76 10.22 -6.55 -14.60
CA GLY A 76 9.76 -5.84 -15.79
C GLY A 76 9.62 -4.35 -15.51
N PHE A 77 8.90 -3.96 -14.46
CA PHE A 77 8.75 -2.57 -14.05
C PHE A 77 10.10 -1.88 -13.80
N VAL A 78 10.97 -2.45 -12.96
CA VAL A 78 12.26 -1.83 -12.60
C VAL A 78 13.16 -1.65 -13.82
N ILE A 79 13.24 -2.66 -14.69
CA ILE A 79 14.15 -2.66 -15.84
C ILE A 79 13.61 -1.77 -16.97
N ILE A 80 12.31 -1.85 -17.28
CA ILE A 80 11.66 -1.04 -18.34
C ILE A 80 11.68 0.47 -18.00
N ASN A 81 11.81 0.86 -16.73
CA ASN A 81 11.99 2.29 -16.39
C ASN A 81 13.24 2.93 -17.03
N ILE A 82 14.26 2.13 -17.39
CA ILE A 82 15.42 2.62 -18.16
C ILE A 82 14.98 3.06 -19.57
N GLU A 83 14.09 2.31 -20.21
CA GLU A 83 13.50 2.66 -21.51
C GLU A 83 12.56 3.86 -21.39
N VAL A 84 11.78 3.95 -20.30
CA VAL A 84 10.93 5.13 -20.04
C VAL A 84 11.78 6.40 -19.93
N LEU A 85 12.98 6.31 -19.35
CA LEU A 85 13.94 7.41 -19.35
C LEU A 85 14.36 7.81 -20.77
N GLU A 86 14.66 6.84 -21.65
CA GLU A 86 14.96 7.10 -23.07
C GLU A 86 13.77 7.79 -23.76
N ILE A 87 12.55 7.26 -23.60
CA ILE A 87 11.31 7.84 -24.15
C ILE A 87 11.13 9.29 -23.71
N ILE A 88 11.37 9.60 -22.42
CA ILE A 88 11.26 10.96 -21.90
C ILE A 88 12.29 11.89 -22.54
N LEU A 89 13.55 11.45 -22.65
CA LEU A 89 14.61 12.24 -23.25
C LEU A 89 14.35 12.48 -24.74
N ASP A 90 13.93 11.45 -25.47
CA ASP A 90 13.53 11.55 -26.88
C ASP A 90 12.39 12.54 -27.08
N GLY A 91 11.39 12.54 -26.18
CA GLY A 91 10.30 13.51 -26.20
C GLY A 91 10.73 14.96 -25.94
N ILE A 92 11.68 15.17 -25.02
CA ILE A 92 12.22 16.50 -24.69
C ILE A 92 13.07 17.04 -25.83
N PHE A 93 14.00 16.23 -26.35
CA PHE A 93 15.01 16.67 -27.31
C PHE A 93 14.60 16.47 -28.78
N GLY A 94 13.51 15.74 -29.04
CA GLY A 94 13.05 15.44 -30.40
C GLY A 94 13.97 14.44 -31.10
N THR A 95 14.63 13.59 -30.32
CA THR A 95 15.51 12.53 -30.83
C THR A 95 14.76 11.21 -30.97
N HIS A 96 15.42 10.23 -31.55
CA HIS A 96 14.94 8.86 -31.66
C HIS A 96 16.04 7.91 -31.21
N ARG A 97 15.76 7.09 -30.20
CA ARG A 97 16.69 6.11 -29.61
C ARG A 97 18.02 6.75 -29.20
N MET A 98 17.96 7.78 -28.35
CA MET A 98 19.13 8.52 -27.86
C MET A 98 20.26 7.62 -27.30
N PHE A 99 19.93 6.49 -26.68
CA PHE A 99 20.90 5.56 -26.10
C PHE A 99 21.45 4.53 -27.09
N SER A 100 21.07 4.62 -28.38
CA SER A 100 21.63 3.78 -29.46
C SER A 100 23.15 3.80 -29.56
N VAL A 101 23.79 4.88 -29.09
CA VAL A 101 25.26 5.04 -29.01
C VAL A 101 25.93 3.93 -28.16
N LEU A 102 25.20 3.27 -27.26
CA LEU A 102 25.71 2.17 -26.43
C LEU A 102 25.90 0.85 -27.21
N GLY A 103 25.49 0.78 -28.49
CA GLY A 103 25.78 -0.33 -29.40
C GLY A 103 25.26 -1.69 -28.92
N GLY A 104 26.17 -2.64 -28.64
CA GLY A 104 25.79 -3.99 -28.21
C GLY A 104 25.02 -4.02 -26.88
N LEU A 105 25.35 -3.13 -25.94
CA LEU A 105 24.62 -3.00 -24.68
C LEU A 105 23.20 -2.51 -24.91
N TYR A 106 23.01 -1.55 -25.83
CA TYR A 106 21.69 -1.08 -26.24
C TYR A 106 20.84 -2.22 -26.79
N SER A 107 21.42 -3.03 -27.68
CA SER A 107 20.75 -4.18 -28.27
C SER A 107 20.31 -5.21 -27.23
N PHE A 108 21.15 -5.47 -26.21
CA PHE A 108 20.80 -6.33 -25.09
C PHE A 108 19.67 -5.75 -24.23
N LEU A 109 19.68 -4.43 -23.98
CA LEU A 109 18.65 -3.75 -23.18
C LEU A 109 17.29 -3.81 -23.89
N ILE A 110 17.22 -3.43 -25.16
CA ILE A 110 15.98 -3.49 -25.94
C ILE A 110 15.44 -4.92 -26.00
N ALA A 111 16.29 -5.91 -26.28
CA ALA A 111 15.87 -7.32 -26.27
C ALA A 111 15.33 -7.76 -24.90
N SER A 112 15.95 -7.30 -23.81
CA SER A 112 15.47 -7.57 -22.45
C SER A 112 14.12 -6.93 -22.19
N PHE A 113 13.91 -5.67 -22.60
CA PHE A 113 12.63 -4.98 -22.47
C PHE A 113 11.52 -5.68 -23.25
N GLU A 114 11.80 -6.14 -24.46
CA GLU A 114 10.85 -6.89 -25.30
C GLU A 114 10.39 -8.18 -24.62
N VAL A 115 11.34 -9.00 -24.17
CA VAL A 115 11.04 -10.27 -23.50
C VAL A 115 10.28 -10.01 -22.20
N LEU A 116 10.71 -9.03 -21.40
CA LEU A 116 10.03 -8.68 -20.16
C LEU A 116 8.61 -8.15 -20.40
N ALA A 117 8.39 -7.32 -21.43
CA ALA A 117 7.06 -6.81 -21.77
C ALA A 117 6.09 -7.96 -22.11
N LEU A 118 6.54 -8.94 -22.90
CA LEU A 118 5.74 -10.14 -23.17
C LEU A 118 5.45 -10.95 -21.90
N LEU A 119 6.46 -11.15 -21.05
CA LEU A 119 6.28 -11.88 -19.78
C LEU A 119 5.32 -11.14 -18.84
N VAL A 120 5.36 -9.80 -18.81
CA VAL A 120 4.41 -8.97 -18.05
C VAL A 120 3.00 -9.16 -18.59
N ILE A 121 2.78 -9.11 -19.91
CA ILE A 121 1.47 -9.40 -20.52
C ILE A 121 0.94 -10.76 -20.05
N ILE A 122 1.77 -11.81 -20.13
CA ILE A 122 1.39 -13.15 -19.68
C ILE A 122 1.04 -13.13 -18.19
N ALA A 123 1.87 -12.50 -17.35
CA ALA A 123 1.64 -12.43 -15.91
C ALA A 123 0.34 -11.69 -15.55
N VAL A 124 0.08 -10.55 -16.20
CA VAL A 124 -1.13 -9.74 -16.03
C VAL A 124 -2.37 -10.53 -16.46
N VAL A 125 -2.33 -11.21 -17.61
CA VAL A 125 -3.43 -12.07 -18.07
C VAL A 125 -3.72 -13.18 -17.04
N VAL A 126 -2.67 -13.84 -16.52
CA VAL A 126 -2.84 -14.86 -15.48
C VAL A 126 -3.42 -14.26 -14.19
N PHE A 127 -2.96 -13.08 -13.74
CA PHE A 127 -3.56 -12.39 -12.60
C PHE A 127 -5.02 -12.04 -12.85
N TRP A 128 -5.35 -11.62 -14.07
CA TRP A 128 -6.68 -11.22 -14.45
C TRP A 128 -7.66 -12.42 -14.45
N ILE A 129 -7.22 -13.57 -14.98
CA ILE A 129 -7.93 -14.85 -14.91
C ILE A 129 -8.10 -15.30 -13.45
N ARG A 130 -7.04 -15.26 -12.64
CA ARG A 130 -7.10 -15.64 -11.22
C ARG A 130 -8.08 -14.79 -10.42
N ARG A 131 -8.23 -13.53 -10.79
CA ARG A 131 -9.11 -12.57 -10.12
C ARG A 131 -10.57 -12.76 -10.54
N ASN A 132 -10.87 -12.84 -11.84
CA ASN A 132 -12.26 -12.80 -12.33
C ASN A 132 -12.84 -14.17 -12.69
N VAL A 133 -12.01 -15.13 -13.13
CA VAL A 133 -12.46 -16.46 -13.58
C VAL A 133 -12.38 -17.48 -12.45
N ILE A 134 -11.21 -17.63 -11.79
CA ILE A 134 -11.02 -18.60 -10.69
C ILE A 134 -11.77 -18.17 -9.42
N ARG A 135 -12.10 -16.89 -9.29
CA ARG A 135 -12.87 -16.31 -8.18
C ARG A 135 -12.36 -16.69 -6.79
N LEU A 136 -11.09 -16.36 -6.51
CA LEU A 136 -10.49 -16.61 -5.19
C LEU A 136 -11.35 -16.01 -4.06
N LYS A 137 -11.73 -16.82 -3.07
CA LYS A 137 -12.66 -16.44 -1.97
C LYS A 137 -12.34 -15.09 -1.32
N ARG A 138 -11.06 -14.78 -1.08
CA ARG A 138 -10.62 -13.51 -0.46
C ARG A 138 -10.93 -12.25 -1.28
N PHE A 139 -11.19 -12.37 -2.58
CA PHE A 139 -11.58 -11.26 -3.47
C PHE A 139 -13.09 -11.14 -3.67
N PHE A 140 -13.88 -12.04 -3.08
CA PHE A 140 -15.35 -12.09 -3.16
C PHE A 140 -15.99 -12.00 -1.76
N LYS A 141 -15.31 -11.30 -0.84
CA LYS A 141 -15.84 -10.97 0.49
C LYS A 141 -16.64 -9.64 0.42
N PRO A 142 -17.57 -9.37 1.35
CA PRO A 142 -18.43 -8.17 1.31
C PRO A 142 -17.66 -6.85 1.18
N GLU A 143 -16.52 -6.72 1.86
CA GLU A 143 -15.67 -5.53 1.81
C GLU A 143 -14.99 -5.30 0.45
N MET A 144 -15.01 -6.29 -0.45
CA MET A 144 -14.43 -6.16 -1.79
C MET A 144 -15.48 -5.76 -2.85
N THR A 145 -16.70 -5.41 -2.45
CA THR A 145 -17.72 -4.94 -3.40
C THR A 145 -17.44 -3.49 -3.83
N GLY A 146 -17.80 -3.12 -5.07
CA GLY A 146 -17.59 -1.76 -5.58
C GLY A 146 -16.15 -1.44 -5.99
N TRP A 147 -15.64 -0.28 -5.54
CA TRP A 147 -14.35 0.30 -5.93
C TRP A 147 -13.14 -0.65 -5.74
N PRO A 148 -12.95 -1.30 -4.57
CA PRO A 148 -11.85 -2.26 -4.35
C PRO A 148 -11.74 -3.36 -5.42
N LYS A 149 -12.87 -3.82 -5.96
CA LYS A 149 -12.87 -4.81 -7.04
C LYS A 149 -12.44 -4.19 -8.36
N ASN A 150 -13.06 -3.07 -8.72
CA ASN A 150 -12.88 -2.38 -9.99
C ASN A 150 -11.46 -1.83 -10.15
N ASP A 151 -10.91 -1.21 -9.11
CA ASP A 151 -9.54 -0.66 -9.11
C ASP A 151 -8.52 -1.73 -9.50
N GLY A 152 -8.60 -2.93 -8.90
CA GLY A 152 -7.69 -4.02 -9.25
C GLY A 152 -7.84 -4.56 -10.68
N ASN A 153 -9.01 -4.41 -11.30
CA ASN A 153 -9.20 -4.77 -12.71
C ASN A 153 -8.72 -3.65 -13.65
N LEU A 154 -8.93 -2.39 -13.26
CA LEU A 154 -8.50 -1.23 -14.01
C LEU A 154 -6.98 -1.16 -14.11
N ILE A 155 -6.26 -1.43 -13.01
CA ILE A 155 -4.80 -1.54 -13.01
C ILE A 155 -4.33 -2.58 -14.03
N LEU A 156 -4.85 -3.82 -13.96
CA LEU A 156 -4.45 -4.90 -14.87
C LEU A 156 -4.76 -4.56 -16.32
N TYR A 157 -5.87 -3.86 -16.58
CA TYR A 157 -6.21 -3.37 -17.91
C TYR A 157 -5.22 -2.31 -18.41
N ILE A 158 -4.89 -1.31 -17.57
CA ILE A 158 -3.93 -0.26 -17.91
C ILE A 158 -2.55 -0.87 -18.19
N GLU A 159 -2.06 -1.76 -17.32
CA GLU A 159 -0.77 -2.46 -17.51
C GLU A 159 -0.76 -3.22 -18.83
N LEU A 160 -1.84 -3.94 -19.14
CA LEU A 160 -1.95 -4.69 -20.39
C LEU A 160 -1.90 -3.76 -21.61
N VAL A 161 -2.68 -2.66 -21.60
CA VAL A 161 -2.71 -1.68 -22.69
C VAL A 161 -1.34 -1.03 -22.87
N LEU A 162 -0.67 -0.63 -21.79
CA LEU A 162 0.67 -0.04 -21.87
C LEU A 162 1.69 -1.01 -22.49
N MET A 163 1.69 -2.29 -22.08
CA MET A 163 2.60 -3.27 -22.68
C MET A 163 2.29 -3.55 -24.16
N PHE A 164 1.02 -3.54 -24.55
CA PHE A 164 0.66 -3.65 -25.98
C PHE A 164 1.10 -2.43 -26.78
N LEU A 165 0.90 -1.21 -26.27
CA LEU A 165 1.37 0.01 -26.91
C LEU A 165 2.90 -0.01 -27.05
N PHE A 166 3.62 -0.47 -26.02
CA PHE A 166 5.07 -0.64 -26.03
C PHE A 166 5.56 -1.62 -27.11
N LEU A 167 4.97 -2.82 -27.19
CA LEU A 167 5.33 -3.79 -28.24
C LEU A 167 4.89 -3.33 -29.63
N THR A 168 3.78 -2.59 -29.74
CA THR A 168 3.32 -2.04 -31.03
C THR A 168 4.27 -0.97 -31.54
N MET A 169 4.71 -0.04 -30.68
CA MET A 169 5.70 0.96 -31.08
C MET A 169 7.01 0.31 -31.51
N ASN A 170 7.51 -0.71 -30.79
CA ASN A 170 8.75 -1.40 -31.16
C ASN A 170 8.62 -2.25 -32.43
N ALA A 171 7.48 -2.89 -32.68
CA ALA A 171 7.23 -3.66 -33.90
C ALA A 171 7.22 -2.77 -35.15
N VAL A 172 6.56 -1.62 -35.05
CA VAL A 172 6.49 -0.66 -36.15
C VAL A 172 7.83 0.07 -36.34
N ASP A 173 8.51 0.40 -35.25
CA ASP A 173 9.87 0.93 -35.28
C ASP A 173 10.84 -0.02 -35.98
N TYR A 174 10.81 -1.31 -35.63
CA TYR A 174 11.61 -2.34 -36.30
C TYR A 174 11.32 -2.39 -37.81
N GLN A 175 10.05 -2.36 -38.21
CA GLN A 175 9.67 -2.35 -39.62
C GLN A 175 10.19 -1.11 -40.36
N LEU A 176 10.09 0.08 -39.75
CA LEU A 176 10.63 1.33 -40.28
C LEU A 176 12.15 1.27 -40.46
N GLN A 177 12.87 0.68 -39.51
CA GLN A 177 14.31 0.45 -39.61
C GLN A 177 14.66 -0.50 -40.77
N GLN A 178 13.87 -1.55 -41.03
CA GLN A 178 14.10 -2.46 -42.15
C GLN A 178 13.86 -1.80 -43.51
N MET A 179 12.85 -0.94 -43.59
CA MET A 179 12.54 -0.16 -44.80
C MET A 179 13.52 1.00 -45.04
N GLY A 180 14.42 1.28 -44.10
CA GLY A 180 15.37 2.38 -44.20
C GLY A 180 14.71 3.76 -44.15
N ALA A 181 13.64 3.90 -43.36
CA ALA A 181 12.94 5.17 -43.18
C ALA A 181 13.89 6.23 -42.61
N GLU A 182 13.82 7.44 -43.18
CA GLU A 182 14.58 8.59 -42.70
C GLU A 182 14.23 8.89 -41.23
N HIS A 183 15.21 9.30 -40.41
CA HIS A 183 15.11 9.52 -38.95
C HIS A 183 15.11 8.24 -38.07
N TYR A 184 14.92 7.04 -38.62
CA TYR A 184 14.93 5.79 -37.83
C TYR A 184 16.28 5.06 -37.95
N ALA A 185 17.10 5.13 -36.89
CA ALA A 185 18.40 4.47 -36.86
C ALA A 185 18.27 2.95 -36.71
N LYS A 186 19.11 2.18 -37.43
CA LYS A 186 19.22 0.72 -37.23
C LYS A 186 19.89 0.43 -35.88
N ALA A 187 19.08 0.31 -34.83
CA ALA A 187 19.55 0.16 -33.46
C ALA A 187 18.57 -0.69 -32.63
N GLY A 188 19.13 -1.54 -31.78
CA GLY A 188 18.36 -2.43 -30.92
C GLY A 188 18.26 -3.86 -31.46
N SER A 189 17.76 -4.77 -30.63
CA SER A 189 17.43 -6.14 -31.00
C SER A 189 15.99 -6.41 -30.60
N PHE A 190 15.20 -6.93 -31.56
CA PHE A 190 13.74 -6.99 -31.47
C PHE A 190 13.21 -8.44 -31.51
N PRO A 191 13.52 -9.27 -30.50
CA PRO A 191 13.16 -10.70 -30.51
C PRO A 191 11.66 -10.95 -30.43
N ILE A 192 10.85 -10.04 -29.90
CA ILE A 192 9.40 -10.21 -29.81
C ILE A 192 8.71 -9.42 -30.91
N SER A 193 9.12 -8.17 -31.11
CA SER A 193 8.54 -7.27 -32.10
C SER A 193 8.71 -7.77 -33.53
N SER A 194 9.76 -8.54 -33.85
CA SER A 194 9.92 -9.20 -35.14
C SER A 194 8.82 -10.23 -35.47
N PHE A 195 8.15 -10.81 -34.48
CA PHE A 195 6.98 -11.67 -34.70
C PHE A 195 5.68 -10.89 -34.90
N ILE A 196 5.65 -9.62 -34.49
CA ILE A 196 4.49 -8.73 -34.62
C ILE A 196 4.59 -7.92 -35.93
N ALA A 197 5.81 -7.57 -36.35
CA ALA A 197 6.10 -6.78 -37.54
C ALA A 197 5.39 -7.26 -38.84
N PRO A 198 5.20 -8.58 -39.09
CA PRO A 198 4.45 -9.06 -40.25
C PRO A 198 3.02 -8.52 -40.38
N LEU A 199 2.39 -8.11 -39.27
CA LEU A 199 1.07 -7.47 -39.30
C LEU A 199 1.07 -6.09 -39.98
N PHE A 200 2.25 -5.50 -40.15
CA PHE A 200 2.44 -4.14 -40.67
C PHE A 200 3.24 -4.09 -41.99
N GLU A 201 3.66 -5.22 -42.55
CA GLU A 201 4.56 -5.30 -43.71
C GLU A 201 4.02 -4.60 -44.97
N ASN A 202 2.70 -4.61 -45.18
CA ASN A 202 2.06 -4.06 -46.37
C ASN A 202 1.68 -2.57 -46.23
N LEU A 203 2.09 -1.90 -45.15
CA LEU A 203 1.76 -0.50 -44.89
C LEU A 203 2.83 0.43 -45.45
N SER A 204 2.41 1.62 -45.86
CA SER A 204 3.32 2.67 -46.32
C SER A 204 4.15 3.23 -45.14
N ILE A 205 5.35 3.75 -45.43
CA ILE A 205 6.23 4.39 -44.42
C ILE A 205 5.48 5.47 -43.64
N SER A 206 4.67 6.30 -44.32
CA SER A 206 3.90 7.35 -43.65
C SER A 206 2.86 6.80 -42.68
N THR A 207 2.18 5.71 -43.04
CA THR A 207 1.23 5.02 -42.14
C THR A 207 1.94 4.42 -40.94
N LEU A 208 3.09 3.78 -41.14
CA LEU A 208 3.89 3.21 -40.05
C LEU A 208 4.35 4.29 -39.07
N ILE A 209 4.85 5.43 -39.55
CA ILE A 209 5.23 6.56 -38.69
C ILE A 209 4.03 7.04 -37.87
N VAL A 210 2.84 7.14 -38.46
CA VAL A 210 1.62 7.54 -37.71
C VAL A 210 1.29 6.53 -36.62
N ILE A 211 1.38 5.23 -36.89
CA ILE A 211 1.10 4.18 -35.90
C ILE A 211 2.13 4.23 -34.77
N GLU A 212 3.43 4.28 -35.09
CA GLU A 212 4.51 4.35 -34.09
C GLU A 212 4.35 5.58 -33.20
N ARG A 213 4.16 6.77 -33.78
CA ARG A 213 3.98 8.00 -33.00
C ARG A 213 2.70 7.99 -32.18
N THR A 214 1.62 7.43 -32.70
CA THR A 214 0.38 7.29 -31.93
C THR A 214 0.58 6.35 -30.74
N ALA A 215 1.21 5.20 -30.95
CA ALA A 215 1.51 4.25 -29.88
C ALA A 215 2.44 4.86 -28.83
N TRP A 216 3.48 5.58 -29.26
CA TRP A 216 4.42 6.29 -28.40
C TRP A 216 3.72 7.36 -27.54
N TRP A 217 2.89 8.22 -28.16
CA TRP A 217 2.15 9.27 -27.45
C TRP A 217 1.13 8.70 -26.46
N LEU A 218 0.36 7.69 -26.88
CA LEU A 218 -0.59 7.01 -26.00
C LEU A 218 0.12 6.30 -24.84
N HIS A 219 1.30 5.73 -25.09
CA HIS A 219 2.08 5.07 -24.06
C HIS A 219 2.58 6.05 -23.00
N ILE A 220 3.26 7.14 -23.39
CA ILE A 220 3.78 8.10 -22.42
C ILE A 220 2.66 8.89 -21.71
N ALA A 221 1.59 9.26 -22.43
CA ALA A 221 0.41 9.87 -21.81
C ALA A 221 -0.27 8.88 -20.85
N GLY A 222 -0.33 7.60 -21.21
CA GLY A 222 -0.83 6.52 -20.37
C GLY A 222 0.00 6.31 -19.10
N ILE A 223 1.34 6.39 -19.19
CA ILE A 223 2.24 6.36 -18.03
C ILE A 223 1.96 7.55 -17.10
N LEU A 224 1.87 8.77 -17.64
CA LEU A 224 1.60 9.97 -16.84
C LEU A 224 0.20 9.95 -16.21
N PHE A 225 -0.79 9.40 -16.91
CA PHE A 225 -2.11 9.12 -16.36
C PHE A 225 -2.02 8.11 -15.21
N PHE A 226 -1.34 6.99 -15.42
CA PHE A 226 -1.21 5.94 -14.41
C PHE A 226 -0.46 6.43 -13.17
N LEU A 227 0.59 7.24 -13.34
CA LEU A 227 1.33 7.91 -12.27
C LEU A 227 0.39 8.69 -11.35
N ASN A 228 -0.55 9.45 -11.92
CA ASN A 228 -1.52 10.22 -11.15
C ASN A 228 -2.66 9.37 -10.59
N TYR A 229 -3.00 8.29 -11.27
CA TYR A 229 -3.95 7.30 -10.79
C TYR A 229 -3.47 6.58 -9.52
N LEU A 230 -2.14 6.43 -9.33
CA LEU A 230 -1.56 5.77 -8.15
C LEU A 230 -2.15 6.29 -6.84
N TYR A 231 -2.34 7.61 -6.71
CA TYR A 231 -2.85 8.23 -5.48
C TYR A 231 -4.24 7.70 -5.07
N TYR A 232 -5.09 7.35 -6.04
CA TYR A 232 -6.47 6.90 -5.79
C TYR A 232 -6.62 5.38 -5.77
N SER A 233 -5.50 4.65 -5.89
CA SER A 233 -5.48 3.23 -6.23
C SER A 233 -4.68 2.41 -5.21
N LYS A 234 -4.99 1.13 -5.08
CA LYS A 234 -4.16 0.18 -4.33
C LYS A 234 -2.75 0.02 -4.94
N HIS A 235 -2.52 0.50 -6.17
CA HIS A 235 -1.19 0.50 -6.78
C HIS A 235 -0.22 1.48 -6.11
N LEU A 236 -0.70 2.40 -5.25
CA LEU A 236 0.13 3.29 -4.42
C LEU A 236 1.21 2.54 -3.61
N HIS A 237 0.99 1.25 -3.34
CA HIS A 237 1.94 0.38 -2.66
C HIS A 237 3.32 0.34 -3.31
N ILE A 238 3.46 0.59 -4.62
CA ILE A 238 4.78 0.62 -5.27
C ILE A 238 5.67 1.74 -4.71
N LEU A 239 5.06 2.79 -4.14
CA LEU A 239 5.77 3.88 -3.47
C LEU A 239 5.85 3.63 -1.97
N LEU A 240 4.72 3.36 -1.32
CA LEU A 240 4.65 3.31 0.14
C LEU A 240 5.17 2.01 0.77
N ALA A 241 5.31 0.92 0.02
CA ALA A 241 5.87 -0.32 0.58
C ALA A 241 7.29 -0.14 1.11
N PHE A 242 8.08 0.76 0.51
CA PHE A 242 9.43 1.09 0.94
C PHE A 242 9.47 1.74 2.34
N PRO A 243 8.85 2.92 2.58
CA PRO A 243 8.80 3.50 3.92
C PRO A 243 8.04 2.60 4.91
N ASN A 244 6.95 1.93 4.49
CA ASN A 244 6.18 1.08 5.41
C ASN A 244 7.00 -0.09 5.96
N THR A 245 7.77 -0.77 5.09
CA THR A 245 8.64 -1.87 5.55
C THR A 245 9.84 -1.40 6.36
N TYR A 246 10.31 -0.17 6.16
CA TYR A 246 11.32 0.46 7.00
C TYR A 246 10.80 0.78 8.41
N TYR A 247 9.60 1.36 8.51
CA TYR A 247 8.96 1.72 9.77
C TYR A 247 8.20 0.57 10.45
N GLY A 248 8.19 -0.62 9.84
CA GLY A 248 7.61 -1.83 10.44
C GLY A 248 8.21 -2.15 11.82
N LYS A 249 7.40 -2.76 12.70
CA LYS A 249 7.83 -3.12 14.06
C LYS A 249 9.03 -4.06 14.06
N LEU A 250 10.03 -3.76 14.89
CA LEU A 250 11.20 -4.62 15.16
C LEU A 250 11.02 -5.48 16.40
N THR A 251 10.10 -5.11 17.28
CA THR A 251 9.76 -5.88 18.47
C THR A 251 9.12 -7.22 18.10
N PRO A 252 9.21 -8.23 18.98
CA PRO A 252 8.43 -9.45 18.87
C PRO A 252 6.99 -9.19 18.47
N LYS A 253 6.55 -9.96 17.48
CA LYS A 253 5.18 -10.00 16.98
C LYS A 253 4.22 -10.31 18.14
N GLY A 254 3.22 -9.45 18.36
CA GLY A 254 2.25 -9.59 19.46
C GLY A 254 2.67 -8.90 20.76
N GLN A 255 3.87 -8.30 20.83
CA GLN A 255 4.22 -7.43 21.94
C GLN A 255 3.39 -6.12 21.86
N PHE A 256 2.67 -5.82 22.94
CA PHE A 256 1.97 -4.56 23.12
C PHE A 256 2.81 -3.57 23.92
N LYS A 257 2.56 -2.28 23.70
CA LYS A 257 3.15 -1.22 24.51
C LYS A 257 2.35 -1.11 25.80
N ASN A 258 3.03 -0.90 26.92
CA ASN A 258 2.38 -0.48 28.15
C ASN A 258 2.11 1.03 28.06
N LEU A 259 0.99 1.48 28.62
CA LEU A 259 0.68 2.90 28.72
C LEU A 259 1.58 3.52 29.78
N GLN A 260 2.43 4.45 29.36
CA GLN A 260 3.38 5.09 30.27
C GLN A 260 2.63 5.91 31.33
N SER A 261 1.57 6.63 30.94
CA SER A 261 0.70 7.37 31.85
C SER A 261 0.12 6.49 32.95
N VAL A 262 -0.43 5.33 32.61
CA VAL A 262 -0.96 4.37 33.60
C VAL A 262 0.16 3.79 34.46
N THR A 263 1.33 3.54 33.88
CA THR A 263 2.49 3.02 34.63
C THR A 263 2.97 4.04 35.67
N ASP A 264 2.99 5.32 35.30
CA ASP A 264 3.43 6.40 36.19
C ASP A 264 2.42 6.64 37.30
N GLU A 265 1.12 6.59 36.99
CA GLU A 265 0.04 6.64 37.98
C GLU A 265 0.14 5.49 38.99
N VAL A 266 0.30 4.25 38.51
CA VAL A 266 0.45 3.08 39.39
C VAL A 266 1.71 3.19 40.25
N ARG A 267 2.83 3.69 39.71
CA ARG A 267 4.05 3.93 40.51
C ARG A 267 3.80 4.96 41.60
N MET A 268 3.06 6.03 41.31
CA MET A 268 2.69 7.05 42.28
C MET A 268 1.82 6.45 43.39
N MET A 269 0.82 5.62 43.05
CA MET A 269 -0.02 4.93 44.04
C MET A 269 0.75 3.93 44.92
N MET A 270 1.87 3.40 44.43
CA MET A 270 2.73 2.47 45.15
C MET A 270 3.87 3.15 45.91
N ASP A 271 4.06 4.46 45.73
CA ASP A 271 5.10 5.23 46.40
C ASP A 271 4.61 5.65 47.81
N PRO A 272 5.22 5.13 48.89
CA PRO A 272 4.80 5.46 50.25
C PRO A 272 5.06 6.93 50.63
N ASP A 273 5.93 7.62 49.88
CA ASP A 273 6.29 9.01 50.11
C ASP A 273 5.52 9.98 49.20
N ALA A 274 4.68 9.49 48.28
CA ALA A 274 3.86 10.32 47.42
C ALA A 274 2.72 11.00 48.21
N ASP A 275 2.54 12.31 48.00
CA ASP A 275 1.41 13.06 48.55
C ASP A 275 0.17 12.88 47.65
N PRO A 276 -0.88 12.15 48.09
CA PRO A 276 -2.07 11.90 47.28
C PRO A 276 -2.96 13.14 47.08
N TYR A 277 -2.64 14.25 47.75
CA TYR A 277 -3.34 15.53 47.62
C TYR A 277 -2.53 16.59 46.86
N ALA A 278 -1.37 16.23 46.29
CA ALA A 278 -0.58 17.14 45.49
C ALA A 278 -1.41 17.61 44.28
N GLU A 279 -1.67 18.91 44.20
CA GLU A 279 -2.33 19.48 43.03
C GLU A 279 -1.42 19.33 41.80
N PRO A 280 -1.99 18.96 40.63
CA PRO A 280 -1.24 19.01 39.37
C PRO A 280 -0.64 20.41 39.20
N ALA A 281 0.60 20.49 38.74
CA ALA A 281 1.20 21.77 38.41
C ALA A 281 0.29 22.55 37.44
N GLU A 282 0.26 23.89 37.55
CA GLU A 282 -0.60 24.73 36.69
C GLU A 282 -0.33 24.52 35.17
N ASP A 283 0.84 24.00 34.81
CA ASP A 283 1.28 23.66 33.46
C ASP A 283 1.18 22.16 33.12
N ALA A 284 0.56 21.36 33.98
CA ALA A 284 0.38 19.93 33.73
C ALA A 284 -0.46 19.72 32.45
N ALA A 285 0.11 18.96 31.51
CA ALA A 285 -0.57 18.63 30.26
C ALA A 285 -1.87 17.88 30.55
N VAL A 286 -2.96 18.28 29.88
CA VAL A 286 -4.24 17.55 29.94
C VAL A 286 -3.98 16.10 29.50
N PRO A 287 -4.44 15.09 30.27
CA PRO A 287 -4.28 13.70 29.88
C PRO A 287 -4.83 13.47 28.47
N ASP A 288 -3.98 12.93 27.61
CA ASP A 288 -4.40 12.51 26.28
C ASP A 288 -5.49 11.44 26.38
N LYS A 289 -6.45 11.49 25.44
CA LYS A 289 -7.46 10.45 25.25
C LYS A 289 -6.80 9.06 25.17
N PHE A 290 -7.32 8.10 25.92
CA PHE A 290 -6.88 6.71 25.88
C PHE A 290 -7.40 6.02 24.61
N GLY A 291 -6.48 5.42 23.85
CA GLY A 291 -6.82 4.68 22.64
C GLY A 291 -7.20 5.59 21.47
N ALA A 292 -8.02 5.05 20.55
CA ALA A 292 -8.44 5.75 19.34
C ALA A 292 -9.94 5.63 19.04
N SER A 293 -10.59 6.78 18.85
CA SER A 293 -11.98 6.90 18.38
C SER A 293 -12.05 7.25 16.89
N ASP A 294 -11.11 8.05 16.40
CA ASP A 294 -11.00 8.45 15.00
C ASP A 294 -9.54 8.41 14.50
N VAL A 295 -9.32 8.62 13.20
CA VAL A 295 -7.99 8.51 12.55
C VAL A 295 -6.93 9.46 13.09
N GLN A 296 -7.32 10.60 13.64
CA GLN A 296 -6.40 11.56 14.27
C GLN A 296 -5.85 11.05 15.60
N ASP A 297 -6.56 10.13 16.27
CA ASP A 297 -6.09 9.52 17.51
C ASP A 297 -5.04 8.42 17.26
N LEU A 298 -4.95 7.90 16.03
CA LEU A 298 -3.98 6.88 15.62
C LEU A 298 -2.61 7.52 15.36
N SER A 299 -1.54 6.75 15.51
CA SER A 299 -0.19 7.20 15.14
C SER A 299 -0.02 7.36 13.63
N TRP A 300 0.86 8.27 13.20
CA TRP A 300 1.19 8.45 11.77
C TRP A 300 1.64 7.15 11.08
N VAL A 301 2.22 6.21 11.83
CA VAL A 301 2.65 4.89 11.33
C VAL A 301 1.44 4.01 11.01
N GLN A 302 0.39 4.04 11.83
CA GLN A 302 -0.86 3.34 11.55
C GLN A 302 -1.55 3.92 10.32
N LEU A 303 -1.50 5.23 10.14
CA LEU A 303 -2.05 5.90 8.96
C LEU A 303 -1.25 5.56 7.69
N LEU A 304 0.09 5.53 7.77
CA LEU A 304 0.94 5.03 6.68
C LEU A 304 0.58 3.58 6.31
N ASN A 305 0.37 2.73 7.31
CA ASN A 305 -0.04 1.34 7.10
C ASN A 305 -1.37 1.24 6.35
N ALA A 306 -2.35 2.10 6.66
CA ALA A 306 -3.65 2.14 5.99
C ALA A 306 -3.52 2.50 4.51
N TYR A 307 -2.78 3.57 4.17
CA TYR A 307 -2.51 3.93 2.78
C TYR A 307 -1.67 2.90 2.02
N THR A 308 -0.82 2.15 2.70
CA THR A 308 0.02 1.12 2.06
C THR A 308 -0.78 -0.18 1.79
N CYS A 309 -1.98 -0.34 2.35
CA CYS A 309 -2.77 -1.56 2.21
C CYS A 309 -3.07 -1.88 0.73
N THR A 310 -2.60 -3.04 0.26
CA THR A 310 -2.81 -3.50 -1.12
C THR A 310 -4.14 -4.20 -1.34
N GLU A 311 -4.95 -4.33 -0.29
CA GLU A 311 -6.23 -5.07 -0.29
C GLU A 311 -6.11 -6.55 -0.75
N CYS A 312 -4.90 -7.12 -0.70
CA CYS A 312 -4.62 -8.48 -1.18
C CYS A 312 -5.36 -9.59 -0.40
N GLY A 313 -5.85 -9.28 0.80
CA GLY A 313 -6.66 -10.18 1.63
C GLY A 313 -5.90 -11.34 2.26
N ARG A 314 -4.56 -11.30 2.31
CA ARG A 314 -3.75 -12.30 3.05
C ARG A 314 -4.07 -12.28 4.54
N CYS A 315 -4.13 -11.10 5.14
CA CYS A 315 -4.50 -10.94 6.55
C CYS A 315 -5.90 -11.47 6.86
N THR A 316 -6.87 -11.25 5.97
CA THR A 316 -8.23 -11.81 6.08
C THR A 316 -8.24 -13.33 5.92
N SER A 317 -7.47 -13.89 4.97
CA SER A 317 -7.45 -15.34 4.75
C SER A 317 -6.81 -16.11 5.90
N GLU A 318 -5.85 -15.52 6.61
CA GLU A 318 -5.18 -16.14 7.76
C GLU A 318 -5.85 -15.79 9.11
N CYS A 319 -6.94 -15.01 9.12
CA CYS A 319 -7.62 -14.59 10.35
C CYS A 319 -8.56 -15.71 10.86
N PRO A 320 -8.32 -16.30 12.04
CA PRO A 320 -9.18 -17.37 12.56
C PRO A 320 -10.64 -16.92 12.78
N ALA A 321 -10.84 -15.68 13.23
CA ALA A 321 -12.17 -15.10 13.40
C ALA A 321 -12.92 -14.98 12.07
N ASN A 322 -12.25 -14.57 10.99
CA ASN A 322 -12.88 -14.47 9.67
C ASN A 322 -13.20 -15.86 9.09
N GLN A 323 -12.34 -16.86 9.35
CA GLN A 323 -12.55 -18.22 8.88
C GLN A 323 -13.77 -18.89 9.52
N THR A 324 -14.08 -18.56 10.78
CA THR A 324 -15.27 -19.05 11.49
C THR A 324 -16.54 -18.24 11.22
N GLY A 325 -16.49 -17.24 10.33
CA GLY A 325 -17.65 -16.46 9.91
C GLY A 325 -17.96 -15.23 10.78
N LYS A 326 -17.09 -14.88 11.75
CA LYS A 326 -17.23 -13.60 12.48
C LYS A 326 -17.00 -12.41 11.54
N LYS A 327 -17.55 -11.24 11.90
CA LYS A 327 -17.49 -10.03 11.07
C LYS A 327 -16.08 -9.49 10.81
N LEU A 328 -15.13 -9.76 11.70
CA LEU A 328 -13.76 -9.22 11.57
C LEU A 328 -13.09 -9.62 10.25
N SER A 329 -12.66 -8.62 9.49
CA SER A 329 -11.69 -8.73 8.41
C SER A 329 -10.55 -7.75 8.68
N PRO A 330 -9.33 -8.21 9.02
CA PRO A 330 -8.21 -7.30 9.27
C PRO A 330 -7.85 -6.43 8.06
N ARG A 331 -8.19 -6.88 6.84
CA ARG A 331 -8.10 -6.02 5.65
C ARG A 331 -9.12 -4.88 5.70
N LYS A 332 -10.37 -5.16 6.07
CA LYS A 332 -11.44 -4.15 6.15
C LYS A 332 -11.06 -3.06 7.15
N ILE A 333 -10.50 -3.42 8.32
CA ILE A 333 -9.96 -2.44 9.28
C ILE A 333 -9.02 -1.44 8.60
N MET A 334 -8.05 -1.92 7.82
CA MET A 334 -7.12 -1.01 7.11
C MET A 334 -7.79 -0.18 6.01
N MET A 335 -8.77 -0.75 5.30
CA MET A 335 -9.53 -0.06 4.25
C MET A 335 -10.38 1.05 4.85
N ASP A 336 -11.15 0.75 5.88
CA ASP A 336 -11.99 1.70 6.59
C ASP A 336 -11.17 2.83 7.21
N THR A 337 -10.01 2.52 7.80
CA THR A 337 -9.07 3.54 8.31
C THR A 337 -8.57 4.45 7.19
N ARG A 338 -8.21 3.89 6.02
CA ARG A 338 -7.79 4.69 4.86
C ARG A 338 -8.95 5.56 4.36
N ASP A 339 -10.12 4.98 4.18
CA ASP A 339 -11.28 5.65 3.60
C ASP A 339 -11.73 6.80 4.51
N ARG A 340 -11.77 6.59 5.83
CA ARG A 340 -12.00 7.67 6.81
C ARG A 340 -10.92 8.75 6.73
N LEU A 341 -9.65 8.38 6.61
CA LEU A 341 -8.55 9.34 6.51
C LEU A 341 -8.57 10.15 5.21
N GLU A 342 -9.03 9.56 4.11
CA GLU A 342 -9.26 10.27 2.85
C GLU A 342 -10.43 11.26 2.97
N GLU A 343 -11.51 10.89 3.68
CA GLU A 343 -12.62 11.81 3.98
C GLU A 343 -12.18 12.99 4.83
N VAL A 344 -11.43 12.75 5.91
CA VAL A 344 -10.82 13.80 6.75
C VAL A 344 -9.90 14.70 5.90
N GLY A 345 -9.09 14.11 5.02
CA GLY A 345 -8.23 14.85 4.11
C GLY A 345 -8.98 15.76 3.13
N LYS A 346 -10.14 15.30 2.61
CA LYS A 346 -11.03 16.10 1.74
C LYS A 346 -11.70 17.23 2.52
N ASN A 347 -12.18 16.93 3.73
CA ASN A 347 -12.76 17.93 4.63
C ASN A 347 -11.77 19.08 4.88
N ILE A 348 -10.51 18.77 5.17
CA ILE A 348 -9.44 19.77 5.34
C ILE A 348 -9.21 20.58 4.06
N ASP A 349 -9.21 19.93 2.90
CA ASP A 349 -9.04 20.61 1.61
C ASP A 349 -10.17 21.61 1.33
N GLU A 350 -11.42 21.26 1.68
CA GLU A 350 -12.61 22.09 1.48
C GLU A 350 -12.70 23.25 2.49
N ASN A 351 -12.03 23.11 3.63
CA ASN A 351 -12.09 24.05 4.76
C ASN A 351 -10.78 24.83 4.96
N ASN A 352 -10.08 25.15 3.87
CA ASN A 352 -8.86 25.99 3.87
C ASN A 352 -7.74 25.49 4.79
N GLY A 353 -7.60 24.18 4.97
CA GLY A 353 -6.53 23.58 5.77
C GLY A 353 -6.93 23.24 7.21
N GLU A 354 -8.15 23.52 7.62
CA GLU A 354 -8.66 23.17 8.96
C GLU A 354 -9.65 22.01 8.88
N PHE A 355 -9.55 21.07 9.82
CA PHE A 355 -10.56 20.03 9.94
C PHE A 355 -11.81 20.61 10.62
N LYS A 356 -12.97 20.41 10.00
CA LYS A 356 -14.27 20.70 10.62
C LYS A 356 -14.97 19.39 10.94
N ASP A 357 -15.46 19.28 12.17
CA ASP A 357 -16.22 18.12 12.62
C ASP A 357 -17.38 17.83 11.66
N ASP A 358 -17.37 16.62 11.10
CA ASP A 358 -18.35 16.11 10.16
C ASP A 358 -19.34 15.13 10.81
N GLY A 359 -19.27 14.98 12.15
CA GLY A 359 -20.14 14.10 12.92
C GLY A 359 -19.86 12.62 12.71
N LYS A 360 -18.72 12.27 12.10
CA LYS A 360 -18.31 10.88 11.83
C LYS A 360 -17.08 10.52 12.63
N GLN A 361 -16.93 9.24 12.96
CA GLN A 361 -15.76 8.68 13.62
C GLN A 361 -15.36 7.36 12.98
N LEU A 362 -14.07 7.01 13.01
CA LEU A 362 -13.62 5.68 12.58
C LEU A 362 -14.36 4.56 13.35
N LEU A 363 -14.53 4.75 14.66
CA LEU A 363 -15.34 3.86 15.50
C LEU A 363 -16.83 4.09 15.25
N ASN A 364 -17.61 3.01 15.21
CA ASN A 364 -19.06 2.95 14.99
C ASN A 364 -19.54 3.27 13.56
N ASP A 365 -19.01 4.31 12.89
CA ASP A 365 -19.46 4.62 11.52
C ASP A 365 -18.81 3.73 10.46
N TYR A 366 -17.53 3.36 10.66
CA TYR A 366 -16.78 2.53 9.72
C TYR A 366 -16.42 1.16 10.30
N ILE A 367 -15.92 1.15 11.54
CA ILE A 367 -15.50 -0.06 12.27
C ILE A 367 -16.39 -0.26 13.49
N SER A 368 -17.09 -1.38 13.53
CA SER A 368 -18.01 -1.71 14.62
C SER A 368 -17.30 -2.35 15.82
N PRO A 369 -17.83 -2.17 17.05
CA PRO A 369 -17.34 -2.89 18.24
C PRO A 369 -17.35 -4.42 18.07
N GLU A 370 -18.31 -4.98 17.33
CA GLU A 370 -18.37 -6.42 17.05
C GLU A 370 -17.15 -6.92 16.24
N GLU A 371 -16.72 -6.15 15.24
CA GLU A 371 -15.49 -6.46 14.49
C GLU A 371 -14.26 -6.37 15.39
N LEU A 372 -14.19 -5.35 16.25
CA LEU A 372 -13.09 -5.17 17.18
C LEU A 372 -13.02 -6.34 18.16
N TRP A 373 -14.11 -6.69 18.84
CA TRP A 373 -14.14 -7.75 19.86
C TRP A 373 -14.05 -9.17 19.29
N ALA A 374 -14.31 -9.37 18.00
CA ALA A 374 -14.04 -10.64 17.34
C ALA A 374 -12.54 -11.00 17.22
N CYS A 375 -11.64 -10.03 17.35
CA CYS A 375 -10.19 -10.25 17.28
C CYS A 375 -9.66 -11.07 18.48
N THR A 376 -8.90 -12.13 18.23
CA THR A 376 -8.29 -12.94 19.30
C THR A 376 -6.87 -12.52 19.66
N SER A 377 -6.39 -11.39 19.12
CA SER A 377 -5.00 -10.90 19.28
C SER A 377 -3.89 -11.92 18.92
N CYS A 378 -4.21 -12.96 18.13
CA CYS A 378 -3.25 -14.00 17.72
C CYS A 378 -2.17 -13.55 16.74
N ASN A 379 -2.24 -12.32 16.23
CA ASN A 379 -1.23 -11.67 15.37
C ASN A 379 -0.98 -12.31 13.98
N ALA A 380 -1.78 -13.29 13.56
CA ALA A 380 -1.67 -13.93 12.25
C ALA A 380 -1.74 -12.94 11.07
N CYS A 381 -2.54 -11.88 11.20
CA CYS A 381 -2.68 -10.85 10.16
C CYS A 381 -1.39 -10.08 9.90
N VAL A 382 -0.65 -9.73 10.95
CA VAL A 382 0.62 -8.99 10.90
C VAL A 382 1.74 -9.86 10.33
N GLU A 383 1.74 -11.14 10.70
CA GLU A 383 2.65 -12.13 10.14
C GLU A 383 2.44 -12.34 8.63
N ALA A 384 1.19 -12.52 8.22
CA ALA A 384 0.82 -12.82 6.84
C ALA A 384 1.03 -11.64 5.89
N CYS A 385 1.16 -10.41 6.38
CA CYS A 385 1.24 -9.22 5.55
C CYS A 385 2.58 -9.15 4.77
N PRO A 386 2.54 -9.04 3.43
CA PRO A 386 3.74 -9.02 2.59
C PRO A 386 4.59 -7.76 2.75
N ILE A 387 3.98 -6.67 3.19
CA ILE A 387 4.59 -5.34 3.31
C ILE A 387 4.60 -4.84 4.76
N SER A 388 4.48 -5.75 5.72
CA SER A 388 4.62 -5.49 7.16
C SER A 388 3.62 -4.50 7.76
N ILE A 389 2.37 -4.55 7.29
CA ILE A 389 1.25 -3.83 7.92
C ILE A 389 0.81 -4.50 9.21
N ASP A 390 0.43 -3.67 10.20
CA ASP A 390 -0.07 -4.09 11.51
C ASP A 390 -1.51 -3.63 11.78
N PRO A 391 -2.54 -4.36 11.28
CA PRO A 391 -3.94 -4.06 11.61
C PRO A 391 -4.28 -4.28 13.09
N LEU A 392 -3.52 -5.14 13.79
CA LEU A 392 -3.76 -5.45 15.19
C LEU A 392 -3.55 -4.21 16.06
N SER A 393 -2.55 -3.38 15.74
CA SER A 393 -2.30 -2.13 16.46
C SER A 393 -3.54 -1.21 16.51
N ILE A 394 -4.20 -0.98 15.37
CA ILE A 394 -5.42 -0.15 15.29
C ILE A 394 -6.55 -0.78 16.12
N ILE A 395 -6.75 -2.10 16.00
CA ILE A 395 -7.79 -2.81 16.76
C ILE A 395 -7.58 -2.65 18.28
N MET A 396 -6.33 -2.72 18.74
CA MET A 396 -6.02 -2.60 20.16
C MET A 396 -6.23 -1.18 20.68
N ASP A 397 -5.84 -0.16 19.92
CA ASP A 397 -6.07 1.24 20.32
C ASP A 397 -7.57 1.56 20.37
N MET A 398 -8.36 1.05 19.43
CA MET A 398 -9.82 1.23 19.46
C MET A 398 -10.49 0.45 20.61
N ARG A 399 -10.01 -0.75 20.94
CA ARG A 399 -10.46 -1.48 22.14
C ARG A 399 -10.12 -0.72 23.42
N GLN A 400 -8.93 -0.13 23.49
CA GLN A 400 -8.52 0.67 24.64
C GLN A 400 -9.47 1.85 24.84
N TYR A 401 -9.85 2.55 23.76
CA TYR A 401 -10.83 3.64 23.83
C TYR A 401 -12.20 3.14 24.33
N LEU A 402 -12.70 2.03 23.79
CA LEU A 402 -13.97 1.43 24.26
C LEU A 402 -13.94 1.13 25.76
N VAL A 403 -12.82 0.61 26.29
CA VAL A 403 -12.71 0.22 27.70
C VAL A 403 -12.50 1.44 28.60
N MET A 404 -11.52 2.29 28.29
CA MET A 404 -11.02 3.33 29.20
C MET A 404 -11.80 4.64 29.10
N GLU A 405 -12.39 4.96 27.95
CA GLU A 405 -13.12 6.21 27.73
C GLU A 405 -14.65 6.02 27.72
N GLN A 406 -15.13 4.88 27.21
CA GLN A 406 -16.57 4.62 27.08
C GLN A 406 -17.13 3.61 28.08
N SER A 407 -16.27 2.96 28.89
CA SER A 407 -16.67 1.86 29.80
C SER A 407 -17.49 0.76 29.09
N ALA A 408 -17.24 0.56 27.79
CA ALA A 408 -18.00 -0.29 26.88
C ALA A 408 -17.31 -1.64 26.61
N ALA A 409 -16.62 -2.19 27.62
CA ALA A 409 -16.06 -3.53 27.51
C ALA A 409 -17.19 -4.59 27.47
N PRO A 410 -17.00 -5.72 26.74
CA PRO A 410 -17.89 -6.87 26.80
C PRO A 410 -18.12 -7.35 28.24
N THR A 411 -19.34 -7.79 28.54
CA THR A 411 -19.72 -8.24 29.90
C THR A 411 -18.78 -9.30 30.46
N ASP A 412 -18.34 -10.25 29.63
CA ASP A 412 -17.40 -11.29 30.06
C ASP A 412 -16.05 -10.71 30.51
N LEU A 413 -15.57 -9.65 29.84
CA LEU A 413 -14.34 -8.96 30.22
C LEU A 413 -14.54 -8.11 31.47
N ASN A 414 -15.68 -7.44 31.62
CA ASN A 414 -16.01 -6.73 32.87
C ASN A 414 -16.07 -7.68 34.07
N ASN A 415 -16.71 -8.84 33.91
CA ASN A 415 -16.75 -9.87 34.94
C ASN A 415 -15.34 -10.37 35.28
N MET A 416 -14.51 -10.62 34.27
CA MET A 416 -13.12 -11.03 34.46
C MET A 416 -12.31 -9.95 35.21
N MET A 417 -12.40 -8.68 34.80
CA MET A 417 -11.70 -7.56 35.44
C MET A 417 -12.14 -7.39 36.90
N GLY A 418 -13.45 -7.45 37.17
CA GLY A 418 -13.98 -7.42 38.53
C GLY A 418 -13.52 -8.61 39.37
N ASN A 419 -13.43 -9.83 38.81
CA ASN A 419 -12.88 -10.98 39.52
C ASN A 419 -11.39 -10.81 39.84
N ILE A 420 -10.61 -10.24 38.92
CA ILE A 420 -9.17 -9.97 39.14
C ILE A 420 -9.01 -8.96 40.28
N GLU A 421 -9.79 -7.88 40.26
CA GLU A 421 -9.76 -6.84 41.28
C GLU A 421 -10.13 -7.38 42.67
N ASN A 422 -11.22 -8.16 42.77
CA ASN A 422 -11.75 -8.61 44.06
C ASN A 422 -11.07 -9.90 44.59
N ASN A 423 -10.73 -10.85 43.71
CA ASN A 423 -10.27 -12.19 44.09
C ASN A 423 -8.81 -12.47 43.71
N GLY A 424 -8.19 -11.62 42.89
CA GLY A 424 -6.85 -11.85 42.34
C GLY A 424 -6.78 -13.02 41.34
N ALA A 425 -7.91 -13.38 40.73
CA ALA A 425 -8.01 -14.41 39.70
C ALA A 425 -9.07 -14.02 38.64
N PRO A 426 -8.94 -14.43 37.37
CA PRO A 426 -9.91 -14.09 36.32
C PRO A 426 -11.26 -14.80 36.47
N TRP A 427 -11.29 -15.88 37.26
CA TRP A 427 -12.49 -16.68 37.54
C TRP A 427 -13.06 -16.33 38.92
N PRO A 428 -14.36 -16.58 39.15
CA PRO A 428 -15.03 -16.32 40.42
C PRO A 428 -14.67 -17.39 41.48
N PHE A 429 -13.38 -17.58 41.75
CA PHE A 429 -12.91 -18.45 42.82
C PHE A 429 -12.83 -17.68 44.14
N ASN A 430 -12.99 -18.41 45.25
CA ASN A 430 -12.63 -17.89 46.55
C ASN A 430 -11.12 -17.57 46.54
N GLN A 431 -10.73 -16.44 47.15
CA GLN A 431 -9.34 -16.01 47.24
C GLN A 431 -8.41 -17.09 47.83
N MET A 432 -8.89 -17.93 48.75
CA MET A 432 -8.11 -19.05 49.30
C MET A 432 -7.86 -20.18 48.28
N ASP A 433 -8.78 -20.36 47.33
CA ASP A 433 -8.75 -21.43 46.33
C ASP A 433 -8.13 -20.99 45.00
N ARG A 434 -7.74 -19.71 44.87
CA ARG A 434 -7.29 -19.11 43.61
C ARG A 434 -6.05 -19.76 42.97
N LEU A 435 -5.31 -20.59 43.70
CA LEU A 435 -4.13 -21.34 43.20
C LEU A 435 -4.45 -22.82 42.91
N ASN A 436 -5.67 -23.29 43.14
CA ASN A 436 -5.99 -24.71 42.92
C ASN A 436 -5.86 -25.10 41.44
N TRP A 437 -6.14 -24.18 40.50
CA TRP A 437 -5.96 -24.41 39.07
C TRP A 437 -4.51 -24.77 38.69
N SER A 438 -3.50 -24.31 39.45
CA SER A 438 -2.09 -24.63 39.17
C SER A 438 -1.72 -26.06 39.60
N LYS A 439 -2.61 -26.78 40.27
CA LYS A 439 -2.43 -28.17 40.72
C LYS A 439 -3.15 -29.17 39.81
N GLU A 440 -3.96 -28.69 38.86
CA GLU A 440 -4.78 -29.52 37.96
C GLU A 440 -4.10 -29.83 36.61
N SER A 441 -2.80 -29.52 36.47
CA SER A 441 -2.02 -29.74 35.24
C SER A 441 -1.41 -31.14 35.13
#